data_AF-A0A4Q3VIN9-F1
#
_entry.id   AF-A0A4Q3VIN9-F1
#
_cell.length_a   1.000
_cell.length_b   1.000
_cell.length_c   1.000
_cell.angle_alpha   90.00
_cell.angle_beta   90.00
_cell.angle_gamma   90.00
#
_symmetry.space_group_name_H-M   'P 1'
#
loop_
_entity.id
_entity.type
_entity.pdbx_description
1 polymer ?
#
loop_
_entity_poly.entity_id
_entity_poly.type
_entity_poly.pdbx_seq_one_letter_code
_entity_poly.pdbx_strand_id
1 'polypeptide(L)' 'MAKSKIPSPKKQARQQVIAQLQSTLPGLEEALGKKEFNSRLKKAAKILTEGLKAKPAKKVKIKQEKAA' A
#
# COMPACT_ATOMS: atom_id res chain seq x y z
N MET A 1 3.82 -17.67 20.23
CA MET A 1 3.46 -16.28 19.93
C MET A 1 3.66 -16.02 18.44
N ALA A 2 2.59 -15.75 17.69
CA ALA A 2 2.67 -15.55 16.24
C ALA A 2 3.44 -14.25 15.93
N LYS A 3 4.58 -14.35 15.24
CA LYS A 3 5.32 -13.19 14.74
C LYS A 3 4.42 -12.47 13.73
N SER A 4 3.82 -11.34 14.13
CA SER A 4 3.06 -10.47 13.24
C SER A 4 4.02 -9.91 12.19
N LYS A 5 4.03 -10.51 10.99
CA LYS A 5 4.83 -10.02 9.85
C LYS A 5 4.30 -8.65 9.46
N ILE A 6 5.01 -7.60 9.89
CA ILE A 6 4.75 -6.24 9.44
C ILE A 6 4.81 -6.25 7.90
N PRO A 7 3.71 -5.90 7.21
CA PRO A 7 3.66 -5.95 5.77
C PRO A 7 4.70 -4.97 5.18
N SER A 8 5.34 -5.35 4.08
CA SER A 8 6.31 -4.48 3.43
C SER A 8 5.67 -3.14 3.02
N PRO A 9 6.43 -2.03 2.95
CA PRO A 9 5.89 -0.72 2.58
C PRO A 9 5.11 -0.74 1.25
N LYS A 10 5.61 -1.51 0.27
CA LYS A 10 4.92 -1.74 -1.01
C LYS A 10 3.56 -2.42 -0.83
N LYS A 11 3.46 -3.39 0.09
CA LYS A 11 2.20 -4.09 0.39
C LYS A 11 1.21 -3.17 1.10
N GLN A 12 1.67 -2.34 2.04
CA GLN A 12 0.84 -1.33 2.70
C GLN A 12 0.30 -0.30 1.69
N ALA A 13 1.18 0.28 0.86
CA ALA A 13 0.76 1.23 -0.17
C ALA A 13 -0.27 0.62 -1.13
N ARG A 14 -0.07 -0.64 -1.55
CA ARG A 14 -1.04 -1.33 -2.42
C ARG A 14 -2.40 -1.51 -1.75
N GLN A 15 -2.43 -1.81 -0.46
CA GLN A 15 -3.69 -1.94 0.29
C GLN A 15 -4.41 -0.60 0.44
N GLN A 16 -3.67 0.48 0.71
CA GLN A 16 -4.24 1.83 0.78
C GLN A 16 -4.85 2.25 -0.57
N VAL A 17 -4.14 2.01 -1.67
CA VAL A 17 -4.66 2.31 -3.01
C VAL A 17 -5.94 1.51 -3.31
N ILE A 18 -6.00 0.23 -2.94
CA ILE A 18 -7.22 -0.58 -3.11
C ILE A 18 -8.39 0.02 -2.32
N ALA A 19 -8.18 0.36 -1.05
CA ALA A 19 -9.22 0.92 -0.19
C ALA A 19 -9.74 2.26 -0.73
N GLN A 20 -8.83 3.13 -1.19
CA GLN A 20 -9.18 4.41 -1.80
C GLN A 20 -10.01 4.23 -3.08
N LEU A 21 -9.58 3.35 -3.97
CA LEU A 21 -10.30 3.11 -5.23
C LEU A 21 -11.67 2.47 -4.99
N GLN A 22 -11.78 1.59 -3.98
CA GLN A 22 -13.04 0.98 -3.61
C GLN A 22 -14.05 2.02 -3.07
N SER A 23 -13.59 2.97 -2.24
CA SER A 23 -14.48 4.02 -1.71
C SER A 23 -14.85 5.09 -2.74
N THR A 24 -13.98 5.34 -3.73
CA THR A 24 -14.19 6.42 -4.69
C THR A 24 -15.02 6.00 -5.90
N LEU A 25 -15.14 4.70 -6.18
CA LEU A 25 -15.72 4.17 -7.43
C LEU A 25 -16.92 3.21 -7.21
N PRO A 26 -17.93 3.55 -6.40
CA PRO A 26 -19.05 2.64 -6.13
C PRO A 26 -19.85 2.28 -7.39
N GLY A 27 -20.05 3.22 -8.31
CA GLY A 27 -20.79 2.94 -9.56
C GLY A 27 -20.10 1.92 -10.48
N LEU A 28 -18.78 1.78 -10.38
CA LEU A 28 -18.05 0.73 -11.12
C LEU A 28 -18.25 -0.65 -10.49
N GLU A 29 -18.50 -0.73 -9.18
CA GLU A 29 -18.84 -1.99 -8.52
C GLU A 29 -20.21 -2.50 -8.99
N GLU A 30 -21.18 -1.59 -9.13
CA GLU A 30 -22.52 -1.91 -9.63
C GLU A 30 -22.50 -2.33 -11.11
N ALA A 31 -21.73 -1.64 -11.95
CA ALA A 31 -21.67 -1.93 -13.38
C ALA A 31 -20.92 -3.23 -13.73
N LEU A 32 -19.82 -3.53 -13.02
CA LEU A 32 -18.96 -4.70 -13.32
C LEU A 32 -19.30 -5.91 -12.44
N GLY A 33 -19.98 -5.69 -11.32
CA GLY A 33 -20.16 -6.69 -10.29
C GLY A 33 -18.91 -6.91 -9.42
N LYS A 34 -19.16 -7.42 -8.21
CA LYS A 34 -18.19 -7.51 -7.12
C LYS A 34 -16.91 -8.28 -7.48
N LYS A 35 -17.01 -9.34 -8.28
CA LYS A 35 -15.88 -10.21 -8.63
C LYS A 35 -14.93 -9.53 -9.62
N GLU A 36 -15.48 -8.96 -10.70
CA GLU A 36 -14.66 -8.26 -11.70
C GLU A 36 -14.11 -6.96 -11.15
N PHE A 37 -14.92 -6.18 -10.42
CA PHE A 37 -14.48 -4.94 -9.79
C PHE A 37 -13.25 -5.18 -8.89
N ASN A 38 -13.31 -6.18 -8.00
CA ASN A 38 -12.18 -6.54 -7.14
C ASN A 38 -10.94 -7.00 -7.93
N SER A 39 -11.13 -7.69 -9.05
CA SER A 39 -10.02 -8.09 -9.94
C SER A 39 -9.34 -6.87 -10.56
N ARG A 40 -10.13 -5.90 -11.05
CA ARG A 40 -9.65 -4.65 -11.66
C ARG A 40 -8.96 -3.76 -10.63
N LEU A 41 -9.51 -3.62 -9.41
CA LEU A 41 -8.88 -2.90 -8.30
C LEU A 41 -7.47 -3.44 -7.99
N LYS A 42 -7.33 -4.77 -7.90
CA LYS A 42 -6.02 -5.39 -7.65
C LYS A 42 -5.02 -5.09 -8.78
N LYS A 43 -5.47 -5.05 -10.04
CA LYS A 43 -4.62 -4.71 -11.18
C LYS A 43 -4.22 -3.23 -11.16
N ALA A 44 -5.17 -2.32 -10.99
CA ALA A 44 -4.92 -0.88 -10.88
C ALA A 44 -3.93 -0.57 -9.75
N ALA A 45 -4.18 -1.12 -8.56
CA ALA A 45 -3.29 -0.93 -7.42
C ALA A 45 -1.89 -1.52 -7.66
N LYS A 46 -1.75 -2.60 -8.45
CA LYS A 46 -0.44 -3.14 -8.83
C LYS A 46 0.31 -2.14 -9.71
N ILE A 47 -0.33 -1.63 -10.76
CA ILE A 47 0.27 -0.67 -11.72
C ILE A 47 0.69 0.61 -10.98
N LEU A 48 -0.20 1.16 -10.15
CA LEU A 48 0.07 2.38 -9.39
C LEU A 48 1.21 2.22 -8.36
N THR A 49 1.48 0.99 -7.90
CA THR A 49 2.53 0.71 -6.90
C THR A 49 3.76 0.00 -7.48
N GLU A 50 3.83 -0.21 -8.79
CA GLU A 50 4.92 -0.97 -9.42
C GLU A 50 6.27 -0.26 -9.25
N GLY A 51 6.27 1.07 -9.36
CA GLY A 51 7.44 1.93 -9.20
C GLY A 51 7.89 2.18 -7.76
N LEU A 52 7.15 1.71 -6.75
CA LEU A 52 7.57 1.78 -5.34
C LEU A 52 8.71 0.78 -5.10
N LYS A 53 9.92 1.17 -5.50
CA LYS A 53 11.15 0.54 -5.03
C LYS A 53 11.29 0.89 -3.55
N ALA A 54 11.45 -0.14 -2.72
CA ALA A 54 11.82 0.05 -1.33
C ALA A 54 13.23 0.67 -1.29
N LYS A 55 13.33 2.00 -1.41
CA LYS A 55 14.54 2.69 -0.99
C LYS A 55 14.62 2.43 0.51
N PRO A 56 15.71 1.83 1.04
CA PRO A 56 15.86 1.71 2.47
C PRO A 56 15.69 3.12 3.05
N ALA A 57 14.77 3.27 4.00
CA ALA A 57 14.63 4.53 4.72
C ALA A 57 16.04 4.94 5.15
N LYS A 58 16.51 6.10 4.68
CA LYS A 58 17.83 6.62 5.06
C LYS A 58 17.83 6.57 6.59
N LYS A 59 18.67 5.71 7.17
CA LYS A 59 18.87 5.66 8.62
C LYS A 59 19.31 7.06 9.00
N VAL A 60 18.39 7.84 9.58
CA VAL A 60 18.74 9.12 10.18
C VAL A 60 19.72 8.76 11.28
N LYS A 61 21.01 9.03 11.06
CA LYS A 61 22.01 8.91 12.13
C LYS A 61 21.62 9.96 13.14
N ILE A 62 20.87 9.55 14.17
CA ILE A 62 20.63 10.39 15.33
C ILE A 62 22.00 10.60 15.94
N LYS A 63 22.59 11.78 15.67
CA LYS A 63 23.83 12.20 16.31
C LYS A 63 23.45 12.44 17.77
N GLN A 64 23.79 11.49 18.63
CA GLN A 64 23.70 11.72 20.07
C GLN A 64 24.72 12.80 20.40
N GLU A 65 24.25 14.03 20.55
CA GLU A 65 25.02 15.07 21.22
C GLU A 65 25.19 14.61 22.67
N LYS A 66 26.44 14.37 23.07
CA LYS A 66 26.81 14.21 24.47
C LYS A 66 26.43 15.50 25.19
N ALA A 67 25.52 15.39 26.15
CA ALA A 67 25.29 16.45 27.14
C ALA A 67 26.60 16.68 27.91
N ALA A 68 26.92 17.97 28.08
CA ALA A 68 28.06 18.50 28.82
C ALA A 68 27.97 18.22 30.33
#